data_AF-A0A6G1MPS4-F1
#
_entry.id   AF-A0A6G1MPS4-F1
#
_cell.length_a   1.000
_cell.length_b   1.000
_cell.length_c   1.000
_cell.angle_alpha   90.00
_cell.angle_beta   90.00
_cell.angle_gamma   90.00
#
_symmetry.space_group_name_H-M   'P 1'
#
loop_
_entity.id
_entity.type
_entity.pdbx_description
1 polymer ?
#
loop_
_entity_poly.entity_id
_entity_poly.type
_entity_poly.pdbx_seq_one_letter_code
_entity_poly.pdbx_strand_id
1 'polypeptide(L)'
;MYLRTILLFLSAIAPLTTSHPTLLVPRQSRTTRNDLQNGSTCKPFTLIFARGTTEVGNLGTVVGPPLISALGRVLPGGANSLAVQGVNYPANVAGFAVGGDRAGSRDMAALVNGVCEGSKVILAGYSQGAQLVHNAISQLPQAAANKIAAVVMFGDPKNGDALGKGADAKSKTFCNAGDLICRGQAVILAPHLTYGSDTGDAARFVAGLAGR
;
A
#
# COMPACT_ATOMS: atom_id res chain seq x y z
N MET A 1 -85.40 18.51 13.85
CA MET A 1 -85.04 17.08 13.96
C MET A 1 -84.19 16.75 12.73
N TYR A 2 -82.89 17.06 12.77
CA TYR A 2 -81.75 16.12 12.98
C TYR A 2 -81.68 15.06 11.88
N LEU A 3 -80.58 14.79 11.16
CA LEU A 3 -79.17 15.14 11.32
C LEU A 3 -78.48 14.81 9.96
N ARG A 4 -77.63 15.70 9.42
CA ARG A 4 -76.82 15.43 8.21
C ARG A 4 -75.49 14.79 8.62
N THR A 5 -75.25 13.55 8.20
CA THR A 5 -73.99 12.83 8.43
C THR A 5 -72.93 13.31 7.43
N ILE A 6 -71.83 13.87 7.93
CA ILE A 6 -70.65 14.23 7.12
C ILE A 6 -69.63 13.09 7.27
N LEU A 7 -69.29 12.42 6.16
CA LEU A 7 -68.18 11.47 6.11
C LEU A 7 -66.86 12.24 5.94
N LEU A 8 -65.95 12.10 6.89
CA LEU A 8 -64.56 12.54 6.81
C LEU A 8 -63.69 11.39 6.27
N PHE A 9 -63.07 11.59 5.10
CA PHE A 9 -62.04 10.69 4.57
C PHE A 9 -60.68 11.08 5.16
N LEU A 10 -60.11 10.20 6.01
CA LEU A 10 -58.69 10.30 6.41
C LEU A 10 -57.81 9.70 5.31
N SER A 11 -57.01 10.53 4.66
CA SER A 11 -55.93 10.11 3.76
C SER A 11 -54.69 9.72 4.58
N ALA A 12 -54.33 8.44 4.56
CA ALA A 12 -53.09 7.94 5.15
C ALA A 12 -51.90 8.31 4.26
N ILE A 13 -50.98 9.12 4.77
CA ILE A 13 -49.71 9.46 4.10
C ILE A 13 -48.68 8.42 4.51
N ALA A 14 -48.27 7.55 3.58
CA ALA A 14 -47.18 6.60 3.81
C ALA A 14 -45.82 7.33 3.74
N PRO A 15 -44.88 7.10 4.67
CA PRO A 15 -43.56 7.69 4.62
C PRO A 15 -42.74 7.05 3.48
N LEU A 16 -42.21 7.89 2.58
CA LEU A 16 -41.24 7.47 1.58
C LEU A 16 -39.93 7.09 2.28
N THR A 17 -39.63 5.79 2.33
CA THR A 17 -38.31 5.29 2.71
C THR A 17 -37.32 5.62 1.60
N THR A 18 -36.36 6.51 1.85
CA THR A 18 -35.27 6.79 0.91
C THR A 18 -34.29 5.62 0.92
N SER A 19 -34.34 4.79 -0.13
CA SER A 19 -33.31 3.79 -0.40
C SER A 19 -32.01 4.52 -0.75
N HIS A 20 -31.04 4.50 0.16
CA HIS A 20 -29.71 5.02 -0.12
C HIS A 20 -29.01 4.01 -1.04
N PRO A 21 -28.43 4.45 -2.17
CA PRO A 21 -27.66 3.55 -3.01
C PRO A 21 -26.44 3.09 -2.22
N THR A 22 -26.37 1.80 -1.91
CA THR A 22 -25.13 1.15 -1.48
C THR A 22 -24.08 1.36 -2.56
N LEU A 23 -23.08 2.19 -2.27
CA LEU A 23 -21.87 2.30 -3.08
C LEU A 23 -21.22 0.91 -3.17
N LEU A 24 -21.31 0.30 -4.35
CA LEU A 24 -20.61 -0.93 -4.67
C LEU A 24 -19.11 -0.62 -4.72
N VAL A 25 -18.40 -0.86 -3.60
CA VAL A 25 -16.94 -0.86 -3.60
C VAL A 25 -16.49 -2.06 -4.45
N PRO A 26 -15.72 -1.86 -5.53
CA PRO A 26 -15.21 -2.97 -6.34
C PRO A 26 -14.48 -3.95 -5.43
N ARG A 27 -14.81 -5.24 -5.52
CA ARG A 27 -14.19 -6.31 -4.72
C ARG A 27 -12.70 -6.35 -5.05
N GLN A 28 -11.88 -5.78 -4.15
CA GLN A 28 -10.44 -5.75 -4.33
C GLN A 28 -9.89 -7.17 -4.35
N SER A 29 -9.09 -7.51 -5.36
CA SER A 29 -8.47 -8.83 -5.47
C SER A 29 -7.29 -8.93 -4.50
N ARG A 30 -6.84 -10.14 -4.18
CA ARG A 30 -5.67 -10.35 -3.32
C ARG A 30 -4.40 -9.68 -3.87
N THR A 31 -4.32 -9.50 -5.18
CA THR A 31 -3.15 -8.96 -5.89
C THR A 31 -3.32 -7.50 -6.31
N THR A 32 -4.49 -6.89 -6.06
CA THR A 32 -4.78 -5.51 -6.46
C THR A 32 -5.53 -4.74 -5.36
N ARG A 33 -4.89 -3.71 -4.82
CA ARG A 33 -5.45 -2.82 -3.77
C ARG A 33 -5.25 -1.35 -4.14
N ASN A 34 -6.32 -0.56 -3.99
CA ASN A 34 -6.37 0.84 -4.43
C ASN A 34 -7.04 1.73 -3.37
N ASP A 35 -6.74 1.52 -2.10
CA ASP A 35 -7.49 2.14 -1.00
C ASP A 35 -7.38 3.68 -1.03
N LEU A 36 -6.22 4.23 -1.42
CA LEU A 36 -6.04 5.68 -1.51
C LEU A 36 -6.78 6.31 -2.69
N GLN A 37 -6.94 5.55 -3.79
CA GLN A 37 -7.56 6.04 -5.02
C GLN A 37 -9.09 5.86 -5.03
N ASN A 38 -9.61 4.89 -4.28
CA ASN A 38 -11.04 4.57 -4.23
C ASN A 38 -11.83 5.41 -3.20
N GLY A 39 -11.23 6.46 -2.63
CA GLY A 39 -11.88 7.31 -1.63
C GLY A 39 -12.15 6.61 -0.30
N SER A 40 -11.30 5.66 0.11
CA SER A 40 -11.45 5.03 1.43
C SER A 40 -11.26 6.04 2.56
N THR A 41 -11.91 5.80 3.70
CA THR A 41 -11.72 6.64 4.89
C THR A 41 -10.28 6.59 5.37
N CYS A 42 -9.75 7.73 5.81
CA CYS A 42 -8.40 7.82 6.33
C CYS A 42 -8.13 6.77 7.41
N LYS A 43 -7.03 6.04 7.25
CA LYS A 43 -6.58 5.00 8.17
C LYS A 43 -5.35 5.46 8.95
N PRO A 44 -5.17 5.03 10.21
CA PRO A 44 -3.97 5.35 10.99
C PRO A 44 -2.66 4.95 10.30
N PHE A 45 -2.69 3.89 9.50
CA PHE A 45 -1.54 3.40 8.74
C PHE A 45 -1.88 3.31 7.25
N THR A 46 -0.90 3.64 6.42
CA THR A 46 -1.00 3.50 4.97
C THR A 46 0.22 2.76 4.43
N LEU A 47 0.00 1.59 3.83
CA LEU A 47 1.03 0.87 3.08
C LEU A 47 0.95 1.28 1.60
N ILE A 48 2.06 1.80 1.08
CA ILE A 48 2.27 1.95 -0.37
C ILE A 48 3.30 0.91 -0.81
N PHE A 49 2.88 0.01 -1.69
CA PHE A 49 3.66 -1.16 -2.08
C PHE A 49 3.97 -1.17 -3.59
N ALA A 50 5.24 -1.37 -3.94
CA ALA A 50 5.67 -1.62 -5.32
C ALA A 50 6.14 -3.08 -5.48
N ARG A 51 5.53 -3.79 -6.43
CA ARG A 51 5.75 -5.23 -6.66
C ARG A 51 7.08 -5.55 -7.37
N GLY A 52 7.37 -6.83 -7.57
CA GLY A 52 8.52 -7.29 -8.36
C GLY A 52 8.28 -7.27 -9.86
N THR A 53 9.37 -7.33 -10.64
CA THR A 53 9.29 -7.48 -12.09
C THR A 53 8.42 -8.69 -12.45
N THR A 54 7.57 -8.55 -13.46
CA THR A 54 6.61 -9.54 -14.00
C THR A 54 5.48 -9.97 -13.06
N GLU A 55 5.40 -9.44 -11.85
CA GLU A 55 4.31 -9.77 -10.95
C GLU A 55 2.97 -9.21 -11.44
N VAL A 56 1.88 -9.90 -11.11
CA VAL A 56 0.51 -9.53 -11.51
C VAL A 56 -0.12 -8.51 -10.57
N GLY A 57 -1.17 -7.83 -11.05
CA GLY A 57 -1.88 -6.81 -10.27
C GLY A 57 -0.97 -5.64 -9.88
N ASN A 58 -1.23 -5.00 -8.75
CA ASN A 58 -0.37 -3.93 -8.21
C ASN A 58 0.34 -4.30 -6.89
N LEU A 59 0.08 -5.50 -6.37
CA LEU A 59 0.72 -6.06 -5.17
C LEU A 59 1.58 -7.30 -5.45
N GLY A 60 1.45 -7.91 -6.63
CA GLY A 60 2.06 -9.20 -6.89
C GLY A 60 1.54 -10.32 -6.00
N THR A 61 2.34 -11.36 -5.85
CA THR A 61 1.99 -12.58 -5.11
C THR A 61 3.05 -12.97 -4.08
N VAL A 62 4.32 -12.61 -4.28
CA VAL A 62 5.43 -13.08 -3.43
C VAL A 62 5.48 -12.35 -2.09
N VAL A 63 5.46 -11.01 -2.11
CA VAL A 63 5.67 -10.19 -0.90
C VAL A 63 4.42 -9.41 -0.50
N GLY A 64 3.72 -8.79 -1.46
CA GLY A 64 2.62 -7.86 -1.15
C GLY A 64 1.53 -8.48 -0.27
N PRO A 65 0.83 -9.54 -0.72
CA PRO A 65 -0.21 -10.19 0.08
C PRO A 65 0.24 -10.70 1.45
N PRO A 66 1.36 -11.45 1.60
CA PRO A 66 1.81 -11.89 2.91
C PRO A 66 2.24 -10.74 3.84
N LEU A 67 2.86 -9.68 3.32
CA LEU A 67 3.20 -8.48 4.10
C LEU A 67 1.96 -7.76 4.63
N ILE A 68 0.93 -7.59 3.79
CA ILE A 68 -0.35 -6.99 4.22
C ILE A 68 -0.98 -7.83 5.33
N SER A 69 -1.01 -9.16 5.17
CA SER A 69 -1.53 -10.06 6.20
C SER A 69 -0.73 -9.96 7.51
N ALA A 70 0.60 -9.90 7.42
CA ALA A 70 1.47 -9.77 8.58
C ALA A 70 1.28 -8.43 9.30
N LEU A 71 1.24 -7.31 8.57
CA LEU A 71 0.97 -5.97 9.13
C LEU A 71 -0.39 -5.91 9.82
N GLY A 72 -1.43 -6.46 9.20
CA GLY A 72 -2.77 -6.52 9.79
C GLY A 72 -2.86 -7.33 11.09
N ARG A 73 -1.88 -8.19 11.38
CA ARG A 73 -1.78 -8.92 12.66
C ARG A 73 -1.06 -8.15 13.76
N VAL A 74 -0.12 -7.27 13.40
CA VAL A 74 0.79 -6.64 14.37
C VAL A 74 0.54 -5.15 14.59
N LEU A 75 -0.16 -4.47 13.68
CA LEU A 75 -0.47 -3.06 13.83
C LEU A 75 -1.62 -2.84 14.84
N PRO A 76 -1.58 -1.76 15.64
CA PRO A 76 -2.71 -1.37 16.48
C PRO A 76 -3.99 -1.19 15.66
N GLY A 77 -5.10 -1.76 16.12
CA GLY A 77 -6.37 -1.77 15.38
C GLY A 77 -6.45 -2.80 14.24
N GLY A 78 -5.40 -3.60 14.04
CA GLY A 78 -5.34 -4.72 13.11
C GLY A 78 -5.53 -4.32 11.65
N ALA A 79 -6.06 -5.22 10.83
CA ALA A 79 -6.25 -4.98 9.40
C ALA A 79 -7.17 -3.76 9.09
N ASN A 80 -8.07 -3.40 10.00
CA ASN A 80 -8.99 -2.28 9.82
C ASN A 80 -8.31 -0.90 9.95
N SER A 81 -7.12 -0.83 10.54
CA SER A 81 -6.34 0.39 10.68
C SER A 81 -5.32 0.61 9.55
N LEU A 82 -5.27 -0.31 8.57
CA LEU A 82 -4.31 -0.27 7.48
C LEU A 82 -5.00 -0.03 6.14
N ALA A 83 -4.73 1.12 5.52
CA ALA A 83 -4.99 1.34 4.10
C ALA A 83 -3.87 0.73 3.26
N VAL A 84 -4.21 0.10 2.14
CA VAL A 84 -3.25 -0.53 1.23
C VAL A 84 -3.40 0.05 -0.17
N GLN A 85 -2.29 0.52 -0.72
CA GLN A 85 -2.20 1.00 -2.10
C GLN A 85 -1.03 0.33 -2.81
N GLY A 86 -1.33 -0.44 -3.85
CA GLY A 86 -0.28 -0.88 -4.77
C GLY A 86 0.03 0.20 -5.81
N VAL A 87 1.30 0.32 -6.19
CA VAL A 87 1.73 1.20 -7.28
C VAL A 87 1.37 0.51 -8.60
N ASN A 88 0.56 1.18 -9.43
CA ASN A 88 0.14 0.65 -10.71
C ASN A 88 1.13 1.02 -11.82
N TYR A 89 2.17 0.21 -11.97
CA TYR A 89 3.19 0.38 -13.01
C TYR A 89 3.40 -0.94 -13.78
N PRO A 90 4.06 -0.93 -14.95
CA PRO A 90 4.18 -2.13 -15.79
C PRO A 90 4.94 -3.30 -15.16
N ALA A 91 5.90 -3.02 -14.27
CA ALA A 91 6.80 -4.01 -13.70
C ALA A 91 7.49 -4.90 -14.76
N ASN A 92 7.94 -4.33 -15.87
CA ASN A 92 8.58 -5.09 -16.95
C ASN A 92 10.12 -5.09 -16.81
N VAL A 93 10.78 -5.97 -17.57
CA VAL A 93 12.24 -6.11 -17.54
C VAL A 93 12.96 -4.82 -17.96
N ALA A 94 12.41 -4.08 -18.94
CA ALA A 94 12.98 -2.81 -19.38
C ALA A 94 13.03 -1.78 -18.24
N GLY A 95 11.96 -1.67 -17.44
CA GLY A 95 11.90 -0.83 -16.25
C GLY A 95 12.92 -1.25 -15.18
N PHE A 96 13.09 -2.57 -14.97
CA PHE A 96 14.12 -3.07 -14.05
C PHE A 96 15.52 -2.65 -14.49
N ALA A 97 15.85 -2.84 -15.77
CA ALA A 97 17.18 -2.62 -16.32
C ALA A 97 17.64 -1.15 -16.25
N VAL A 98 16.71 -0.20 -16.16
CA VAL A 98 17.01 1.24 -16.10
C VAL A 98 16.91 1.85 -14.70
N GLY A 99 16.88 1.03 -13.65
CA GLY A 99 16.85 1.54 -12.27
C GLY A 99 15.44 1.65 -11.67
N GLY A 100 14.44 0.97 -12.25
CA GLY A 100 13.03 1.06 -11.88
C GLY A 100 12.20 1.89 -12.86
N ASP A 101 10.90 1.59 -12.95
CA ASP A 101 9.98 2.34 -13.81
C ASP A 101 9.85 3.80 -13.35
N ARG A 102 10.11 4.74 -14.26
CA ARG A 102 10.13 6.19 -13.95
C ARG A 102 8.74 6.72 -13.62
N ALA A 103 7.70 6.28 -14.33
CA ALA A 103 6.34 6.72 -14.08
C ALA A 103 5.83 6.16 -12.74
N GLY A 104 6.02 4.87 -12.50
CA GLY A 104 5.71 4.23 -11.23
C GLY A 104 6.46 4.84 -10.04
N SER A 105 7.72 5.23 -10.20
CA SER A 105 8.48 5.95 -9.15
C SER A 105 7.83 7.30 -8.81
N ARG A 106 7.44 8.07 -9.83
CA ARG A 106 6.71 9.34 -9.66
C ARG A 106 5.34 9.13 -9.03
N ASP A 107 4.61 8.11 -9.46
CA ASP A 107 3.30 7.78 -8.94
C ASP A 107 3.39 7.36 -7.47
N MET A 108 4.42 6.58 -7.09
CA MET A 108 4.67 6.24 -5.70
C MET A 108 4.96 7.47 -4.84
N ALA A 109 5.75 8.43 -5.33
CA ALA A 109 5.97 9.71 -4.65
C ALA A 109 4.68 10.54 -4.53
N ALA A 110 3.86 10.58 -5.59
CA ALA A 110 2.57 11.26 -5.58
C ALA A 110 1.59 10.64 -4.58
N LEU A 111 1.57 9.31 -4.46
CA LEU A 111 0.76 8.60 -3.47
C LEU A 111 1.14 8.99 -2.04
N VAL A 112 2.44 9.12 -1.73
CA VAL A 112 2.90 9.60 -0.41
C VAL A 112 2.37 11.01 -0.10
N ASN A 113 2.40 11.90 -1.09
CA ASN A 113 1.88 13.26 -0.92
C ASN A 113 0.37 13.26 -0.64
N GLY A 114 -0.38 12.38 -1.29
CA GLY A 114 -1.83 12.23 -1.15
C GLY A 114 -2.30 11.49 0.11
N VAL A 115 -1.39 11.01 0.96
CA VAL A 115 -1.79 10.35 2.22
C VAL A 115 -2.37 11.37 3.20
N CYS A 116 -3.48 10.96 3.82
CA CYS A 116 -4.18 11.70 4.87
C CYS A 116 -3.23 12.21 5.96
N GLU A 117 -3.50 13.40 6.48
CA GLU A 117 -2.82 13.92 7.66
C GLU A 117 -3.01 12.96 8.86
N GLY A 118 -1.96 12.83 9.66
CA GLY A 118 -1.94 11.91 10.81
C GLY A 118 -1.76 10.42 10.47
N SER A 119 -1.88 10.01 9.20
CA SER A 119 -1.59 8.63 8.80
C SER A 119 -0.08 8.40 8.71
N LYS A 120 0.37 7.28 9.27
CA LYS A 120 1.77 6.86 9.24
C LYS A 120 2.03 6.08 7.95
N VAL A 121 2.90 6.61 7.09
CA VAL A 121 3.20 6.02 5.78
C VAL A 121 4.24 4.92 5.92
N ILE A 122 3.92 3.74 5.38
CA ILE A 122 4.82 2.60 5.26
C ILE A 122 5.11 2.44 3.76
N LEU A 123 6.38 2.54 3.38
CA LEU A 123 6.81 2.22 2.02
C LEU A 123 7.36 0.80 1.96
N ALA A 124 6.97 0.07 0.93
CA ALA A 124 7.51 -1.25 0.70
C ALA A 124 7.76 -1.53 -0.78
N GLY A 125 8.83 -2.25 -1.07
CA GLY A 125 9.24 -2.58 -2.42
C GLY A 125 9.89 -3.95 -2.49
N TYR A 126 9.56 -4.73 -3.52
CA TYR A 126 10.22 -6.01 -3.82
C TYR A 126 10.92 -5.93 -5.17
N SER A 127 12.20 -6.30 -5.25
CA SER A 127 12.97 -6.34 -6.51
C SER A 127 12.95 -4.99 -7.22
N GLN A 128 12.40 -4.89 -8.43
CA GLN A 128 12.16 -3.61 -9.11
C GLN A 128 11.38 -2.60 -8.25
N GLY A 129 10.42 -3.05 -7.46
CA GLY A 129 9.68 -2.21 -6.54
C GLY A 129 10.55 -1.55 -5.46
N ALA A 130 11.63 -2.19 -5.02
CA ALA A 130 12.60 -1.55 -4.14
C ALA A 130 13.30 -0.37 -4.85
N GLN A 131 13.63 -0.53 -6.14
CA GLN A 131 14.16 0.58 -6.93
C GLN A 131 13.17 1.75 -7.03
N LEU A 132 11.85 1.47 -7.16
CA LEU A 132 10.82 2.50 -7.09
C LEU A 132 10.78 3.20 -5.73
N VAL A 133 10.97 2.48 -4.61
CA VAL A 133 11.05 3.08 -3.27
C VAL A 133 12.20 4.09 -3.19
N HIS A 134 13.40 3.69 -3.60
CA HIS A 134 14.58 4.56 -3.67
C HIS A 134 14.29 5.83 -4.50
N ASN A 135 13.75 5.64 -5.70
CA ASN A 135 13.45 6.73 -6.63
C ASN A 135 12.34 7.65 -6.10
N ALA A 136 11.32 7.11 -5.46
CA ALA A 136 10.22 7.88 -4.91
C ALA A 136 10.72 8.75 -3.76
N ILE A 137 11.49 8.18 -2.82
CA ILE A 137 12.05 8.93 -1.70
C ILE A 137 12.96 10.05 -2.22
N SER A 138 13.81 9.81 -3.23
CA SER A 138 14.67 10.86 -3.79
C SER A 138 13.90 12.00 -4.46
N GLN A 139 12.67 11.76 -4.94
CA GLN A 139 11.79 12.76 -5.54
C GLN A 139 10.94 13.56 -4.54
N LEU A 140 10.72 13.05 -3.32
CA LEU A 140 9.83 13.71 -2.35
C LEU A 140 10.38 15.03 -1.80
N PRO A 141 9.57 16.08 -1.57
CA PRO A 141 10.00 17.16 -0.70
C PRO A 141 10.21 16.64 0.73
N GLN A 142 11.10 17.27 1.51
CA GLN A 142 11.42 16.80 2.88
C GLN A 142 10.16 16.69 3.76
N ALA A 143 9.22 17.63 3.64
CA ALA A 143 7.95 17.60 4.37
C ALA A 143 7.14 16.33 4.11
N ALA A 144 7.13 15.82 2.88
CA ALA A 144 6.45 14.57 2.55
C ALA A 144 7.24 13.34 3.02
N ALA A 145 8.58 13.36 2.88
CA ALA A 145 9.44 12.30 3.40
C ALA A 145 9.32 12.13 4.93
N ASN A 146 9.01 13.21 5.66
CA ASN A 146 8.76 13.19 7.10
C ASN A 146 7.50 12.39 7.48
N LYS A 147 6.53 12.22 6.56
CA LYS A 147 5.33 11.38 6.80
C LYS A 147 5.63 9.87 6.81
N ILE A 148 6.76 9.47 6.22
CA ILE A 148 7.20 8.06 6.18
C ILE A 148 7.58 7.63 7.60
N ALA A 149 6.90 6.62 8.13
CA ALA A 149 7.18 6.05 9.43
C ALA A 149 8.14 4.84 9.35
N ALA A 150 8.06 4.07 8.26
CA ALA A 150 8.94 2.93 8.02
C ALA A 150 9.10 2.62 6.53
N VAL A 151 10.23 2.02 6.17
CA VAL A 151 10.53 1.51 4.82
C VAL A 151 10.99 0.06 4.93
N VAL A 152 10.40 -0.85 4.16
CA VAL A 152 10.86 -2.24 4.07
C VAL A 152 11.08 -2.68 2.63
N MET A 153 12.28 -3.13 2.31
CA MET A 153 12.66 -3.51 0.94
C MET A 153 13.09 -4.97 0.91
N PHE A 154 12.72 -5.71 -0.13
CA PHE A 154 13.00 -7.13 -0.27
C PHE A 154 13.71 -7.37 -1.60
N GLY A 155 14.84 -8.08 -1.60
CA GLY A 155 15.58 -8.34 -2.83
C GLY A 155 16.02 -7.06 -3.54
N ASP A 156 16.50 -6.07 -2.78
CA ASP A 156 16.75 -4.71 -3.28
C ASP A 156 17.98 -4.65 -4.22
N PRO A 157 17.80 -4.30 -5.52
CA PRO A 157 18.93 -4.14 -6.44
C PRO A 157 19.90 -3.02 -6.06
N LYS A 158 19.46 -2.08 -5.22
CA LYS A 158 20.21 -0.93 -4.69
C LYS A 158 20.61 -1.13 -3.23
N ASN A 159 20.71 -2.39 -2.79
CA ASN A 159 21.07 -2.70 -1.41
C ASN A 159 22.41 -2.07 -1.02
N GLY A 160 22.40 -1.26 0.04
CA GLY A 160 23.56 -0.49 0.51
C GLY A 160 23.56 0.98 0.07
N ASP A 161 22.75 1.35 -0.92
CA ASP A 161 22.57 2.75 -1.31
C ASP A 161 21.74 3.50 -0.26
N ALA A 162 22.08 4.76 -0.02
CA ALA A 162 21.34 5.62 0.89
C ALA A 162 19.98 6.02 0.29
N LEU A 163 18.92 5.96 1.08
CA LEU A 163 17.59 6.46 0.73
C LEU A 163 17.51 7.99 0.89
N GLY A 164 18.23 8.54 1.87
CA GLY A 164 18.24 9.96 2.19
C GLY A 164 16.97 10.44 2.92
N LYS A 165 16.93 11.75 3.24
CA LYS A 165 15.77 12.42 3.88
C LYS A 165 15.36 11.81 5.22
N GLY A 166 16.31 11.21 5.93
CA GLY A 166 16.09 10.49 7.19
C GLY A 166 15.37 9.15 7.02
N ALA A 167 15.17 8.66 5.80
CA ALA A 167 14.58 7.35 5.53
C ALA A 167 15.49 6.20 5.92
N ASP A 168 16.81 6.40 5.89
CA ASP A 168 17.82 5.41 6.28
C ASP A 168 17.63 4.93 7.74
N ALA A 169 17.30 5.85 8.65
CA ALA A 169 17.09 5.54 10.07
C ALA A 169 15.81 4.74 10.35
N LYS A 170 14.92 4.63 9.37
CA LYS A 170 13.61 3.97 9.47
C LYS A 170 13.43 2.88 8.41
N SER A 171 14.52 2.42 7.80
CA SER A 171 14.49 1.40 6.75
C SER A 171 15.06 0.06 7.21
N LYS A 172 14.58 -1.01 6.58
CA LYS A 172 15.18 -2.34 6.65
C LYS A 172 15.11 -3.01 5.29
N THR A 173 16.26 -3.48 4.83
CA THR A 173 16.37 -4.29 3.61
C THR A 173 16.54 -5.76 3.98
N PHE A 174 15.73 -6.61 3.37
CA PHE A 174 15.81 -8.07 3.44
C PHE A 174 16.48 -8.57 2.16
N CYS A 175 17.65 -9.18 2.32
CA CYS A 175 18.42 -9.76 1.24
C CYS A 175 18.84 -11.18 1.62
N ASN A 176 18.23 -12.17 0.98
CA ASN A 176 18.48 -13.57 1.24
C ASN A 176 19.90 -13.96 0.81
N ALA A 177 20.52 -14.86 1.57
CA ALA A 177 21.82 -15.41 1.20
C ALA A 177 21.74 -16.08 -0.19
N GLY A 178 22.61 -15.66 -1.10
CA GLY A 178 22.62 -16.14 -2.49
C GLY A 178 21.70 -15.38 -3.45
N ASP A 179 20.98 -14.36 -2.99
CA ASP A 179 20.28 -13.44 -3.91
C ASP A 179 21.28 -12.52 -4.62
N LEU A 180 21.46 -12.75 -5.92
CA LEU A 180 22.36 -11.96 -6.75
C LEU A 180 21.78 -10.60 -7.16
N ILE A 181 20.46 -10.41 -7.07
CA ILE A 181 19.81 -9.12 -7.30
C ILE A 181 20.27 -8.12 -6.25
N CYS A 182 20.33 -8.54 -4.98
CA CYS A 182 20.89 -7.74 -3.88
C CYS A 182 22.38 -7.39 -4.04
N ARG A 183 23.06 -7.98 -5.02
CA ARG A 183 24.46 -7.70 -5.37
C ARG A 183 24.57 -6.90 -6.67
N GLY A 184 23.48 -6.30 -7.12
CA GLY A 184 23.43 -5.48 -8.33
C GLY A 184 23.40 -6.28 -9.64
N GLN A 185 23.23 -7.61 -9.59
CA GLN A 185 23.20 -8.45 -10.79
C GLN A 185 21.77 -8.71 -11.24
N ALA A 186 21.51 -8.80 -12.54
CA ALA A 186 20.18 -9.09 -13.08
C ALA A 186 19.89 -10.61 -13.19
N VAL A 187 20.28 -11.40 -12.17
CA VAL A 187 20.15 -12.87 -12.19
C VAL A 187 19.18 -13.34 -11.11
N ILE A 188 18.06 -13.94 -11.53
CA ILE A 188 17.03 -14.46 -10.63
C ILE A 188 17.37 -15.89 -10.23
N LEU A 189 17.63 -16.09 -8.94
CA LEU A 189 17.83 -17.41 -8.32
C LEU A 189 16.73 -17.67 -7.28
N ALA A 190 16.60 -18.92 -6.84
CA ALA A 190 15.60 -19.32 -5.84
C ALA A 190 15.56 -18.43 -4.57
N PRO A 191 16.69 -17.96 -3.99
CA PRO A 191 16.67 -17.04 -2.85
C PRO A 191 15.89 -15.75 -3.10
N HIS A 192 15.88 -15.25 -4.35
CA HIS A 192 15.15 -14.04 -4.71
C HIS A 192 13.62 -14.21 -4.67
N LEU A 193 13.12 -15.44 -4.73
CA LEU A 193 11.68 -15.74 -4.86
C LEU A 193 11.00 -16.11 -3.53
N THR A 194 11.75 -16.09 -2.41
CA THR A 194 11.30 -16.65 -1.12
C THR A 194 11.06 -15.62 -0.02
N TYR A 195 11.08 -14.33 -0.36
CA TYR A 195 10.87 -13.21 0.58
C TYR A 195 9.50 -13.18 1.27
N GLY A 196 8.54 -14.01 0.81
CA GLY A 196 7.29 -14.24 1.53
C GLY A 196 7.52 -14.66 2.99
N SER A 197 8.61 -15.41 3.26
CA SER A 197 8.99 -15.87 4.60
C SER A 197 9.46 -14.74 5.53
N ASP A 198 10.05 -13.67 4.99
CA ASP A 198 10.57 -12.52 5.74
C ASP A 198 9.48 -11.52 6.16
N THR A 199 8.28 -11.62 5.57
CA THR A 199 7.21 -10.63 5.77
C THR A 199 6.74 -10.50 7.23
N GLY A 200 6.86 -11.55 8.04
CA GLY A 200 6.59 -11.50 9.48
C GLY A 200 7.58 -10.61 10.24
N ASP A 201 8.87 -10.73 9.92
CA ASP A 201 9.92 -9.88 10.51
C ASP A 201 9.84 -8.44 10.02
N ALA A 202 9.51 -8.25 8.74
CA ALA A 202 9.26 -6.92 8.19
C ALA A 202 8.10 -6.23 8.91
N ALA A 203 6.98 -6.93 9.12
CA ALA A 203 5.84 -6.38 9.83
C ALA A 203 6.17 -6.03 11.29
N ARG A 204 6.94 -6.86 11.99
CA ARG A 204 7.43 -6.55 13.36
C ARG A 204 8.33 -5.32 13.39
N PHE A 205 9.24 -5.19 12.44
CA PHE A 205 10.09 -4.00 12.29
C PHE A 205 9.24 -2.74 12.10
N VAL A 206 8.26 -2.79 11.19
CA VAL A 206 7.33 -1.69 10.93
C VAL A 206 6.54 -1.34 12.18
N ALA A 207 5.98 -2.32 12.90
CA ALA A 207 5.22 -2.07 14.13
C ALA A 207 6.08 -1.42 15.23
N GLY A 208 7.36 -1.77 15.34
CA GLY A 208 8.28 -1.17 16.30
C GLY A 208 8.55 0.33 16.08
N LEU A 209 8.42 0.80 14.84
CA LEU A 209 8.62 2.21 14.45
C LEU A 209 7.31 2.97 14.34
N ALA A 210 6.34 2.42 13.60
CA ALA A 210 5.07 3.06 13.30
C ALA A 210 4.03 2.89 14.43
N GLY A 211 4.13 1.83 15.24
CA GLY A 211 3.16 1.55 16.31
C GLY A 211 3.28 2.42 17.56
N ARG A 212 4.34 3.25 17.66
CA ARG A 212 4.57 4.18 18.77
C ARG A 212 3.76 5.47 18.63
#